data_AF-A0A3S0FGD2-F1
#
_entry.id   AF-A0A3S0FGD2-F1
#
_cell.length_a   1.000
_cell.length_b   1.000
_cell.length_c   1.000
_cell.angle_alpha   90.00
_cell.angle_beta   90.00
_cell.angle_gamma   90.00
#
_symmetry.space_group_name_H-M   'P 1'
#
loop_
_entity.id
_entity.type
_entity.pdbx_description
1 polymer ?
#
loop_
_entity_poly.entity_id
_entity_poly.type
_entity_poly.pdbx_seq_one_letter_code
_entity_poly.pdbx_strand_id
1 'polypeptide(L)'
;MNGCCPPDILDIGEPELVIDEQVIVVIDSVEQPADVLETAADEIVTVDGDDTTIVTREPEITLLDVGTQGPPGPPGEMGAAVVEFPAAVPLGGNRVVRVLGGEAVYADHTTVADANLVLGITRGAVVTGALAQIQTSGLMTESSWAWTPDLPVFVGPVGTLTQTSPLAGFNLIVGIATGPTQIFIGARMPIVLQE
;
A
#
# COMPACT_ATOMS: atom_id res chain seq x y z
N MET A 1 -46.26 15.08 -86.35
CA MET A 1 -46.40 16.50 -86.77
C MET A 1 -45.84 17.38 -85.65
N ASN A 2 -45.52 18.63 -85.96
CA ASN A 2 -44.78 19.59 -85.13
C ASN A 2 -45.35 19.86 -83.72
N GLY A 3 -44.48 20.27 -82.77
CA GLY A 3 -44.66 21.59 -82.12
C GLY A 3 -44.76 21.70 -80.58
N CYS A 4 -43.69 22.24 -79.97
CA CYS A 4 -43.68 23.21 -78.86
C CYS A 4 -44.02 22.84 -77.39
N CYS A 5 -43.22 23.42 -76.46
CA CYS A 5 -43.32 23.44 -74.98
C CYS A 5 -44.18 24.64 -74.46
N PRO A 6 -44.22 25.02 -73.16
CA PRO A 6 -43.86 24.35 -71.87
C PRO A 6 -45.15 24.28 -70.97
N PRO A 7 -45.26 24.52 -69.63
CA PRO A 7 -44.29 24.72 -68.52
C PRO A 7 -44.66 24.03 -67.16
N ASP A 8 -44.06 24.53 -66.07
CA ASP A 8 -44.39 24.50 -64.63
C ASP A 8 -44.44 23.19 -63.81
N ILE A 9 -43.36 23.02 -63.02
CA ILE A 9 -43.26 22.17 -61.83
C ILE A 9 -43.76 22.99 -60.63
N LEU A 10 -44.57 22.37 -59.76
CA LEU A 10 -44.92 22.94 -58.45
C LEU A 10 -44.02 22.33 -57.37
N ASP A 11 -43.45 23.20 -56.55
CA ASP A 11 -42.57 22.86 -55.43
C ASP A 11 -43.34 22.25 -54.24
N ILE A 12 -42.72 21.27 -53.57
CA ILE A 12 -43.09 20.75 -52.26
C ILE A 12 -41.86 20.24 -51.50
N GLY A 13 -41.17 21.17 -50.83
CA GLY A 13 -40.62 21.00 -49.47
C GLY A 13 -39.49 19.98 -49.28
N GLU A 14 -38.29 20.50 -49.01
CA GLU A 14 -37.12 19.69 -48.65
C GLU A 14 -37.31 18.92 -47.33
N PRO A 15 -36.70 17.72 -47.18
CA PRO A 15 -36.73 16.98 -45.93
C PRO A 15 -35.78 17.58 -44.88
N GLU A 16 -36.31 17.89 -43.69
CA GLU A 16 -35.47 18.17 -42.51
C GLU A 16 -34.58 16.97 -42.18
N LEU A 17 -33.26 17.15 -42.28
CA LEU A 17 -32.28 16.18 -41.83
C LEU A 17 -31.83 16.53 -40.40
N VAL A 18 -32.54 15.98 -39.41
CA VAL A 18 -32.09 16.04 -38.01
C VAL A 18 -30.95 15.04 -37.81
N ILE A 19 -29.76 15.52 -37.43
CA ILE A 19 -28.68 14.68 -36.91
C ILE A 19 -28.21 15.25 -35.57
N ASP A 20 -28.50 14.51 -34.49
CA ASP A 20 -28.00 14.76 -33.14
C ASP A 20 -26.77 13.87 -32.93
N GLU A 21 -25.65 14.26 -33.56
CA GLU A 21 -24.45 13.42 -33.66
C GLU A 21 -23.54 13.58 -32.45
N GLN A 22 -23.82 12.81 -31.39
CA GLN A 22 -22.86 12.64 -30.29
C GLN A 22 -21.63 11.87 -30.77
N VAL A 23 -20.47 12.54 -30.79
CA VAL A 23 -19.18 11.94 -31.14
C VAL A 23 -18.75 10.96 -30.04
N ILE A 24 -19.03 9.67 -30.23
CA ILE A 24 -18.54 8.61 -29.34
C ILE A 24 -17.08 8.29 -29.71
N VAL A 25 -16.14 8.88 -28.97
CA VAL A 25 -14.72 8.53 -29.07
C VAL A 25 -14.50 7.15 -28.44
N VAL A 26 -14.43 6.11 -29.27
CA VAL A 26 -14.06 4.75 -28.84
C VAL A 26 -12.54 4.67 -28.69
N ILE A 27 -12.05 4.69 -27.46
CA ILE A 27 -10.63 4.54 -27.16
C ILE A 27 -10.27 3.05 -27.19
N ASP A 28 -9.60 2.62 -28.27
CA ASP A 28 -9.13 1.25 -28.57
C ASP A 28 -8.66 0.45 -27.33
N SER A 29 -7.64 0.98 -26.66
CA SER A 29 -7.13 0.49 -25.38
C SER A 29 -6.22 1.54 -24.75
N VAL A 30 -6.28 1.67 -23.42
CA VAL A 30 -5.34 2.47 -22.63
C VAL A 30 -4.52 1.51 -21.79
N GLU A 31 -3.32 1.14 -22.25
CA GLU A 31 -2.49 0.10 -21.61
C GLU A 31 -1.94 0.51 -20.22
N GLN A 32 -1.88 1.81 -19.91
CA GLN A 32 -1.41 2.36 -18.64
C GLN A 32 -2.22 3.62 -18.30
N PRO A 33 -2.49 3.92 -17.01
CA PRO A 33 -3.25 5.11 -16.64
C PRO A 33 -2.49 6.38 -17.07
N ALA A 34 -3.05 7.09 -18.05
CA ALA A 34 -2.56 8.36 -18.54
C ALA A 34 -3.55 9.47 -18.15
N ASP A 35 -3.04 10.57 -17.60
CA ASP A 35 -3.84 11.76 -17.36
C ASP A 35 -4.08 12.50 -18.69
N VAL A 36 -5.28 12.34 -19.24
CA VAL A 36 -5.70 12.98 -20.49
C VAL A 36 -6.37 14.32 -20.17
N LEU A 37 -5.78 15.42 -20.67
CA LEU A 37 -6.38 16.74 -20.60
C LEU A 37 -7.10 17.05 -21.93
N GLU A 38 -8.41 16.92 -21.93
CA GLU A 38 -9.25 17.37 -23.06
C GLU A 38 -9.38 18.90 -23.03
N THR A 39 -8.94 19.56 -24.11
CA THR A 39 -9.18 20.99 -24.34
C THR A 39 -10.30 21.10 -25.38
N ALA A 40 -11.49 21.50 -24.94
CA ALA A 40 -12.64 21.66 -25.82
C ALA A 40 -12.36 22.71 -26.92
N ALA A 41 -12.72 22.38 -28.16
CA ALA A 41 -12.68 23.31 -29.29
C ALA A 41 -14.08 23.91 -29.50
N ASP A 42 -14.18 25.24 -29.48
CA ASP A 42 -15.41 25.94 -29.86
C ASP A 42 -15.68 25.76 -31.36
N GLU A 43 -16.85 25.23 -31.70
CA GLU A 43 -17.34 25.18 -33.08
C GLU A 43 -17.87 26.58 -33.49
N ILE A 44 -17.31 27.15 -34.56
CA ILE A 44 -17.77 28.42 -35.12
C ILE A 44 -18.33 28.18 -36.51
N VAL A 45 -19.65 28.05 -36.60
CA VAL A 45 -20.38 27.99 -37.87
C VAL A 45 -20.59 29.41 -38.40
N THR A 46 -20.11 29.69 -39.62
CA THR A 46 -20.43 30.92 -40.34
C THR A 46 -21.20 30.55 -41.59
N VAL A 47 -22.44 31.03 -41.70
CA VAL A 47 -23.30 30.82 -42.87
C VAL A 47 -23.32 32.10 -43.69
N ASP A 48 -22.86 32.03 -44.92
CA ASP A 48 -23.14 33.01 -45.97
C ASP A 48 -23.72 32.26 -47.19
N GLY A 49 -24.42 32.97 -48.07
CA GLY A 49 -25.38 32.40 -49.02
C GLY A 49 -24.90 31.16 -49.79
N ASP A 50 -25.69 30.09 -49.69
CA ASP A 50 -25.59 28.81 -50.43
C ASP A 50 -24.33 27.94 -50.22
N ASP A 51 -23.39 28.29 -49.33
CA ASP A 51 -22.21 27.45 -49.08
C ASP A 51 -21.88 27.33 -47.56
N THR A 52 -21.96 26.10 -47.02
CA THR A 52 -21.72 25.83 -45.59
C THR A 52 -20.30 25.32 -45.38
N THR A 53 -19.40 26.20 -44.93
CA THR A 53 -18.01 25.81 -44.60
C THR A 53 -17.92 25.31 -43.16
N ILE A 54 -17.87 23.99 -42.96
CA ILE A 54 -17.60 23.39 -41.65
C ILE A 54 -16.07 23.43 -41.40
N VAL A 55 -15.65 24.23 -40.43
CA VAL A 55 -14.23 24.31 -40.02
C VAL A 55 -14.00 23.41 -38.81
N THR A 56 -13.94 22.10 -39.04
CA THR A 56 -13.54 21.15 -38.01
C THR A 56 -12.07 21.34 -37.67
N ARG A 57 -11.75 21.72 -36.43
CA ARG A 57 -10.39 21.61 -35.88
C ARG A 57 -10.24 20.25 -35.21
N GLU A 58 -9.28 19.46 -35.68
CA GLU A 58 -8.88 18.24 -34.98
C GLU A 58 -8.34 18.60 -33.58
N PRO A 59 -8.77 17.92 -32.51
CA PRO A 59 -8.30 18.20 -31.16
C PRO A 59 -6.83 17.79 -31.00
N GLU A 60 -5.97 18.73 -30.61
CA GLU A 60 -4.55 18.47 -30.36
C GLU A 60 -4.36 17.77 -29.00
N ILE A 61 -4.48 16.44 -28.99
CA ILE A 61 -4.23 15.62 -27.79
C ILE A 61 -2.74 15.65 -27.46
N THR A 62 -2.37 16.46 -26.47
CA THR A 62 -1.01 16.50 -25.93
C THR A 62 -0.87 15.50 -24.80
N LEU A 63 0.01 14.50 -24.96
CA LEU A 63 0.40 13.59 -23.89
C LEU A 63 1.44 14.29 -22.99
N LEU A 64 1.04 14.67 -21.76
CA LEU A 64 1.93 15.43 -20.86
C LEU A 64 3.07 14.58 -20.27
N ASP A 65 2.78 13.35 -19.86
CA ASP A 65 3.78 12.37 -19.38
C ASP A 65 3.21 10.94 -19.40
N VAL A 66 4.07 9.92 -19.33
CA VAL A 66 3.68 8.51 -19.10
C VAL A 66 4.21 8.08 -17.74
N GLY A 67 3.30 7.90 -16.78
CA GLY A 67 3.62 7.47 -15.43
C GLY A 67 4.22 6.07 -15.36
N THR A 68 5.54 5.95 -15.48
CA THR A 68 6.22 4.65 -15.34
C THR A 68 6.06 4.07 -13.94
N GLN A 69 5.64 2.80 -13.84
CA GLN A 69 5.66 2.10 -12.56
C GLN A 69 7.11 1.97 -12.07
N GLY A 70 7.36 2.38 -10.82
CA GLY A 70 8.67 2.16 -10.18
C GLY A 70 9.04 0.67 -10.14
N PRO A 71 10.34 0.33 -10.06
CA PRO A 71 10.77 -1.06 -10.02
C PRO A 71 10.12 -1.79 -8.82
N PRO A 72 9.78 -3.09 -8.95
CA PRO A 72 9.36 -3.90 -7.82
C PRO A 72 10.36 -3.80 -6.67
N GLY A 73 9.85 -3.69 -5.44
CA GLY A 73 10.70 -3.66 -4.25
C GLY A 73 11.56 -4.93 -4.13
N PRO A 74 12.71 -4.87 -3.43
CA PRO A 74 13.54 -6.04 -3.22
C PRO A 74 12.74 -7.17 -2.52
N PRO A 75 12.98 -8.45 -2.86
CA PRO A 75 12.40 -9.57 -2.13
C PRO A 75 12.74 -9.49 -0.62
N GLY A 76 11.77 -9.76 0.24
CA GLY A 76 11.97 -9.74 1.70
C GLY A 76 12.95 -10.81 2.20
N GLU A 77 13.53 -10.61 3.39
CA GLU A 77 14.38 -11.62 4.04
C GLU A 77 13.61 -12.94 4.21
N MET A 78 14.30 -14.07 4.02
CA MET A 78 13.69 -15.39 3.88
C MET A 78 12.95 -15.82 5.16
N GLY A 79 11.62 -15.63 5.17
CA GLY A 79 10.75 -16.01 6.28
C GLY A 79 10.85 -15.13 7.53
N ALA A 80 11.56 -14.00 7.48
CA ALA A 80 11.72 -13.07 8.59
C ALA A 80 11.10 -11.70 8.25
N ALA A 81 10.20 -11.20 9.09
CA ALA A 81 9.68 -9.85 8.99
C ALA A 81 10.42 -8.93 9.97
N VAL A 82 11.00 -7.86 9.45
CA VAL A 82 11.71 -6.82 10.22
C VAL A 82 11.04 -5.48 9.98
N VAL A 83 10.83 -4.72 11.05
CA VAL A 83 10.30 -3.35 11.02
C VAL A 83 11.24 -2.42 11.78
N GLU A 84 11.22 -1.13 11.45
CA GLU A 84 12.07 -0.11 12.07
C GLU A 84 11.24 0.95 12.78
N PHE A 85 11.60 1.24 14.03
CA PHE A 85 10.98 2.29 14.85
C PHE A 85 12.07 3.07 15.61
N PRO A 86 11.94 4.39 15.80
CA PRO A 86 12.86 5.16 16.63
C PRO A 86 12.80 4.67 18.08
N ALA A 87 13.94 4.52 18.74
CA ALA A 87 14.00 4.06 20.13
C ALA A 87 13.78 5.22 21.12
N ALA A 88 12.76 5.14 21.99
CA ALA A 88 12.52 6.21 22.99
C ALA A 88 13.58 6.22 24.12
N VAL A 89 14.24 5.08 24.33
CA VAL A 89 15.31 4.86 25.33
C VAL A 89 16.45 4.04 24.70
N PRO A 90 17.64 3.94 25.31
CA PRO A 90 18.67 3.02 24.82
C PRO A 90 18.16 1.57 24.91
N LEU A 91 18.07 0.91 23.76
CA LEU A 91 17.59 -0.47 23.63
C LEU A 91 18.78 -1.42 23.49
N GLY A 92 18.80 -2.49 24.28
CA GLY A 92 19.72 -3.61 24.08
C GLY A 92 19.27 -4.49 22.92
N GLY A 93 20.22 -5.17 22.28
CA GLY A 93 19.91 -6.24 21.34
C GLY A 93 19.29 -7.45 22.06
N ASN A 94 18.56 -8.27 21.32
CA ASN A 94 17.91 -9.48 21.82
C ASN A 94 16.95 -9.17 22.98
N ARG A 95 16.10 -8.15 22.79
CA ARG A 95 15.10 -7.68 23.76
C ARG A 95 13.72 -7.55 23.12
N VAL A 96 12.70 -8.03 23.83
CA VAL A 96 11.30 -7.85 23.48
C VAL A 96 10.92 -6.38 23.64
N VAL A 97 10.29 -5.84 22.61
CA VAL A 97 9.85 -4.45 22.55
C VAL A 97 8.40 -4.34 22.11
N ARG A 98 7.81 -3.21 22.48
CA ARG A 98 6.50 -2.72 22.04
C ARG A 98 6.65 -1.33 21.46
N VAL A 99 5.64 -0.87 20.73
CA VAL A 99 5.58 0.50 20.23
C VAL A 99 4.57 1.31 21.04
N LEU A 100 4.98 2.50 21.48
CA LEU A 100 4.13 3.49 22.13
C LEU A 100 4.41 4.87 21.55
N GLY A 101 3.38 5.59 21.09
CA GLY A 101 3.56 6.92 20.48
C GLY A 101 4.35 6.92 19.16
N GLY A 102 4.56 5.76 18.54
CA GLY A 102 5.43 5.61 17.36
C GLY A 102 6.89 5.33 17.68
N GLU A 103 7.25 5.17 18.96
CA GLU A 103 8.62 4.84 19.39
C GLU A 103 8.70 3.45 20.03
N ALA A 104 9.84 2.78 19.86
CA ALA A 104 10.14 1.49 20.46
C ALA A 104 10.60 1.63 21.93
N VAL A 105 9.98 0.85 22.80
CA VAL A 105 10.35 0.71 24.23
C VAL A 105 10.32 -0.76 24.63
N TYR A 106 11.03 -1.12 25.70
CA TYR A 106 10.93 -2.46 26.26
C TYR A 106 9.47 -2.80 26.61
N ALA A 107 9.07 -4.03 26.29
CA ALA A 107 7.87 -4.62 26.86
C ALA A 107 8.22 -5.24 28.22
N ASP A 108 7.36 -5.08 29.22
CA ASP A 108 7.54 -5.75 30.51
C ASP A 108 6.30 -6.58 30.87
N HIS A 109 6.51 -7.89 31.08
CA HIS A 109 5.43 -8.81 31.44
C HIS A 109 4.69 -8.44 32.74
N THR A 110 5.33 -7.68 33.64
CA THR A 110 4.72 -7.16 34.87
C THR A 110 3.75 -6.00 34.62
N THR A 111 3.84 -5.34 33.47
CA THR A 111 2.99 -4.22 33.09
C THR A 111 1.84 -4.72 32.23
N VAL A 112 0.67 -5.01 32.82
CA VAL A 112 -0.50 -5.58 32.11
C VAL A 112 -0.94 -4.76 30.89
N ALA A 113 -0.72 -3.44 30.88
CA ALA A 113 -1.01 -2.58 29.74
C ALA A 113 -0.15 -2.91 28.49
N ASP A 114 1.01 -3.53 28.65
CA ASP A 114 1.91 -3.90 27.56
C ASP A 114 1.44 -5.16 26.82
N ALA A 115 0.54 -5.96 27.42
CA ALA A 115 0.19 -7.31 26.96
C ALA A 115 -0.17 -7.40 25.47
N ASN A 116 -1.00 -6.47 25.00
CA ASN A 116 -1.47 -6.41 23.60
C ASN A 116 -0.64 -5.47 22.70
N LEU A 117 0.48 -4.94 23.19
CA LEU A 117 1.33 -3.97 22.49
C LEU A 117 2.69 -4.54 22.06
N VAL A 118 3.03 -5.76 22.51
CA VAL A 118 4.28 -6.44 22.15
C VAL A 118 4.38 -6.66 20.64
N LEU A 119 5.48 -6.22 20.05
CA LEU A 119 5.70 -6.21 18.60
C LEU A 119 6.69 -7.28 18.14
N GLY A 120 7.83 -7.43 18.83
CA GLY A 120 8.91 -8.30 18.38
C GLY A 120 10.19 -8.15 19.20
N ILE A 121 11.32 -8.58 18.64
CA ILE A 121 12.64 -8.63 19.30
C ILE A 121 13.63 -7.72 18.55
N THR A 122 14.40 -6.90 19.28
CA THR A 122 15.49 -6.10 18.70
C THR A 122 16.63 -6.97 18.16
N ARG A 123 17.09 -6.73 16.92
CA ARG A 123 18.24 -7.44 16.31
C ARG A 123 19.60 -6.98 16.85
N GLY A 124 19.68 -5.81 17.49
CA GLY A 124 20.92 -5.20 17.94
C GLY A 124 20.68 -4.10 18.98
N ALA A 125 21.76 -3.61 19.60
CA ALA A 125 21.70 -2.51 20.54
C ALA A 125 21.68 -1.15 19.82
N VAL A 126 20.91 -0.19 20.34
CA VAL A 126 20.59 1.09 19.69
C VAL A 126 20.46 2.19 20.75
N VAL A 127 20.90 3.40 20.41
CA VAL A 127 20.77 4.60 21.26
C VAL A 127 19.43 5.30 21.03
N THR A 128 18.96 6.08 22.01
CA THR A 128 17.72 6.89 21.89
C THR A 128 17.69 7.70 20.59
N GLY A 129 16.53 7.71 19.93
CA GLY A 129 16.26 8.41 18.68
C GLY A 129 16.75 7.68 17.42
N ALA A 130 17.64 6.70 17.52
CA ALA A 130 18.05 5.88 16.38
C ALA A 130 16.99 4.82 16.03
N LEU A 131 16.94 4.41 14.76
CA LEU A 131 16.03 3.36 14.28
C LEU A 131 16.47 2.00 14.81
N ALA A 132 15.60 1.36 15.58
CA ALA A 132 15.76 0.00 16.06
C ALA A 132 15.16 -0.99 15.06
N GLN A 133 15.97 -1.94 14.58
CA GLN A 133 15.47 -3.09 13.81
C GLN A 133 14.84 -4.12 14.73
N ILE A 134 13.54 -4.35 14.54
CA ILE A 134 12.70 -5.22 15.35
C ILE A 134 12.21 -6.36 14.45
N GLN A 135 12.65 -7.59 14.76
CA GLN A 135 12.17 -8.78 14.08
C GLN A 135 10.86 -9.26 14.72
N THR A 136 9.81 -9.34 13.93
CA THR A 136 8.43 -9.66 14.38
C THR A 136 8.04 -11.11 14.06
N SER A 137 8.75 -11.76 13.13
CA SER A 137 8.56 -13.17 12.80
C SER A 137 9.84 -13.84 12.26
N GLY A 138 9.82 -15.17 12.18
CA GLY A 138 10.85 -15.96 11.52
C GLY A 138 11.95 -16.47 12.45
N LEU A 139 12.98 -17.12 11.89
CA LEU A 139 14.10 -17.62 12.66
C LEU A 139 15.01 -16.47 13.11
N MET A 140 15.44 -16.53 14.37
CA MET A 140 16.45 -15.64 14.95
C MET A 140 17.47 -16.51 15.70
N THR A 141 18.76 -16.21 15.50
CA THR A 141 19.88 -16.94 16.09
C THR A 141 20.77 -15.98 16.87
N GLU A 142 21.15 -16.34 18.09
CA GLU A 142 22.04 -15.56 18.95
C GLU A 142 22.91 -16.53 19.77
N SER A 143 24.23 -16.35 19.71
CA SER A 143 25.20 -17.33 20.23
C SER A 143 25.32 -17.34 21.75
N SER A 144 24.89 -16.26 22.43
CA SER A 144 24.84 -16.17 23.90
C SER A 144 23.62 -16.86 24.54
N TRP A 145 22.66 -17.35 23.74
CA TRP A 145 21.51 -18.09 24.26
C TRP A 145 21.85 -19.54 24.61
N ALA A 146 21.11 -20.09 25.58
CA ALA A 146 21.22 -21.46 26.05
C ALA A 146 19.82 -22.05 26.32
N TRP A 147 18.95 -21.97 25.30
CA TRP A 147 17.58 -22.47 25.38
C TRP A 147 17.54 -24.00 25.47
N THR A 148 16.52 -24.50 26.17
CA THR A 148 16.05 -25.88 25.97
C THR A 148 15.20 -25.90 24.69
N PRO A 149 15.55 -26.71 23.67
CA PRO A 149 14.75 -26.83 22.45
C PRO A 149 13.30 -27.27 22.73
N ASP A 150 12.42 -27.00 21.78
CA ASP A 150 10.99 -27.33 21.78
C ASP A 150 10.15 -26.68 22.90
N LEU A 151 10.76 -25.88 23.78
CA LEU A 151 10.08 -25.09 24.80
C LEU A 151 9.75 -23.65 24.34
N PRO A 152 8.62 -23.09 24.79
CA PRO A 152 8.24 -21.71 24.51
C PRO A 152 9.21 -20.71 25.16
N VAL A 153 9.41 -19.58 24.50
CA VAL A 153 10.14 -18.42 25.03
C VAL A 153 9.14 -17.29 25.28
N PHE A 154 9.15 -16.79 26.52
CA PHE A 154 8.22 -15.79 27.05
C PHE A 154 8.87 -14.40 27.17
N VAL A 155 8.02 -13.38 27.27
CA VAL A 155 8.40 -12.04 27.72
C VAL A 155 8.76 -12.08 29.21
N GLY A 156 9.93 -11.57 29.57
CA GLY A 156 10.36 -11.32 30.95
C GLY A 156 10.34 -9.83 31.31
N PRO A 157 10.89 -9.45 32.48
CA PRO A 157 11.08 -8.05 32.86
C PRO A 157 11.98 -7.31 31.87
N VAL A 158 11.73 -6.02 31.64
CA VAL A 158 12.56 -5.10 30.84
C VAL A 158 12.97 -5.71 29.48
N GLY A 159 12.01 -6.30 28.78
CA GLY A 159 12.20 -6.92 27.47
C GLY A 159 13.09 -8.17 27.47
N THR A 160 13.42 -8.78 28.61
CA THR A 160 14.21 -10.03 28.62
C THR A 160 13.42 -11.19 28.00
N LEU A 161 14.15 -12.20 27.52
CA LEU A 161 13.60 -13.46 27.02
C LEU A 161 13.84 -14.54 28.08
N THR A 162 12.85 -15.39 28.34
CA THR A 162 12.93 -16.45 29.36
C THR A 162 12.13 -17.69 28.97
N GLN A 163 12.52 -18.87 29.43
CA GLN A 163 11.70 -20.10 29.32
C GLN A 163 10.94 -20.43 30.62
N THR A 164 11.18 -19.66 31.68
CA THR A 164 10.36 -19.72 32.90
C THR A 164 9.07 -18.94 32.65
N SER A 165 7.93 -19.62 32.69
CA SER A 165 6.60 -18.98 32.60
C SER A 165 6.45 -17.88 33.66
N PRO A 166 5.99 -16.67 33.28
CA PRO A 166 5.46 -15.70 34.23
C PRO A 166 4.40 -16.32 35.17
N LEU A 167 4.34 -15.79 36.39
CA LEU A 167 3.36 -16.16 37.43
C LEU A 167 2.37 -15.04 37.77
N ALA A 168 2.64 -13.81 37.33
CA ALA A 168 1.80 -12.62 37.52
C ALA A 168 1.91 -11.70 36.29
N GLY A 169 1.09 -10.65 36.22
CA GLY A 169 1.07 -9.72 35.09
C GLY A 169 0.44 -10.34 33.84
N PHE A 170 1.22 -10.55 32.77
CA PHE A 170 0.77 -11.34 31.62
C PHE A 170 1.80 -12.39 31.18
N ASN A 171 1.29 -13.48 30.63
CA ASN A 171 2.06 -14.51 29.96
C ASN A 171 1.91 -14.35 28.44
N LEU A 172 3.01 -14.14 27.73
CA LEU A 172 3.03 -14.09 26.27
C LEU A 172 4.20 -14.91 25.74
N ILE A 173 3.89 -15.88 24.88
CA ILE A 173 4.89 -16.62 24.10
C ILE A 173 5.30 -15.75 22.89
N VAL A 174 6.58 -15.37 22.86
CA VAL A 174 7.21 -14.60 21.77
C VAL A 174 7.63 -15.53 20.62
N GLY A 175 8.03 -16.76 20.96
CA GLY A 175 8.48 -17.75 20.00
C GLY A 175 8.68 -19.13 20.64
N ILE A 176 9.17 -20.09 19.86
CA ILE A 176 9.57 -21.43 20.35
C ILE A 176 11.05 -21.61 20.04
N ALA A 177 11.81 -22.19 20.97
CA ALA A 177 13.22 -22.52 20.74
C ALA A 177 13.34 -23.69 19.76
N THR A 178 13.92 -23.47 18.58
CA THR A 178 14.22 -24.52 17.59
C THR A 178 15.60 -25.15 17.80
N GLY A 179 16.42 -24.55 18.66
CA GLY A 179 17.71 -25.06 19.10
C GLY A 179 18.27 -24.23 20.27
N PRO A 180 19.41 -24.61 20.86
CA PRO A 180 19.94 -23.92 22.04
C PRO A 180 20.24 -22.42 21.83
N THR A 181 20.62 -22.05 20.61
CA THR A 181 20.96 -20.68 20.21
C THR A 181 19.94 -20.09 19.22
N GLN A 182 18.77 -20.72 19.03
CA GLN A 182 17.83 -20.34 17.98
C GLN A 182 16.38 -20.41 18.42
N ILE A 183 15.59 -19.41 18.00
CA ILE A 183 14.14 -19.34 18.20
C ILE A 183 13.43 -19.09 16.88
N PHE A 184 12.20 -19.58 16.75
CA PHE A 184 11.25 -19.15 15.74
C PHE A 184 10.28 -18.16 16.36
N ILE A 185 10.36 -16.89 15.94
CA ILE A 185 9.54 -15.78 16.41
C ILE A 185 8.15 -15.86 15.78
N GLY A 186 7.14 -15.72 16.62
CA GLY A 186 5.73 -15.70 16.26
C GLY A 186 4.91 -15.47 17.52
N ALA A 187 4.73 -14.20 17.87
CA ALA A 187 4.01 -13.79 19.06
C ALA A 187 2.56 -14.32 19.02
N ARG A 188 2.10 -14.88 20.15
CA ARG A 188 0.74 -15.43 20.30
C ARG A 188 -0.19 -14.40 20.97
N MET A 189 -1.43 -14.78 21.25
CA MET A 189 -2.28 -13.97 22.12
C MET A 189 -1.73 -14.00 23.56
N PRO A 190 -1.65 -12.86 24.27
CA PRO A 190 -1.26 -12.83 25.67
C PRO A 190 -2.38 -13.39 26.56
N ILE A 191 -1.98 -13.98 27.69
CA ILE A 191 -2.89 -14.38 28.77
C ILE A 191 -2.59 -13.46 29.96
N VAL A 192 -3.51 -12.56 30.30
CA VAL A 192 -3.41 -11.77 31.53
C VAL A 192 -3.66 -12.70 32.71
N LEU A 193 -2.73 -12.73 33.65
CA LEU A 193 -2.79 -13.55 34.86
C LEU A 193 -3.49 -12.71 35.94
N GLN A 194 -4.61 -13.22 36.45
CA GLN A 194 -5.24 -12.66 37.65
C GLN A 194 -4.45 -13.16 38.87
N GLU A 195 -4.22 -12.27 39.84
CA GLU A 195 -3.52 -12.60 41.11
C GLU A 195 -4.42 -13.37 42.10
#